data_AF-A0A1Y1MR54-F1
#
_entry.id   AF-A0A1Y1MR54-F1
#
_cell.length_a   1.000
_cell.length_b   1.000
_cell.length_c   1.000
_cell.angle_alpha   90.00
_cell.angle_beta   90.00
_cell.angle_gamma   90.00
#
_symmetry.space_group_name_H-M   'P 1'
#
loop_
_entity.id
_entity.type
_entity.pdbx_description
1 polymer ?
#
loop_
_entity_poly.entity_id
_entity_poly.type
_entity_poly.pdbx_seq_one_letter_code
_entity_poly.pdbx_strand_id
1 'polypeptide(L)'
;DNQLLADHLAQKLGRFGSDLSSVELSDLTVSANSIQDTTSWQENRTLDNLPGFLEKFSEGEESLKKAPKKKGSPHTLIVAGAGLRAADMVRAVRKFSSKDNTVAKLFAKHMKVD
;
A
#
# COMPACT_ATOMS: atom_id res chain seq x y z
N ASP A 1 2.58 18.61 -2.46
CA ASP A 1 4.00 18.72 -2.09
C ASP A 1 4.38 17.48 -1.31
N ASN A 2 5.30 16.69 -1.83
CA ASN A 2 5.72 15.40 -1.24
C ASN A 2 6.61 15.60 -0.01
N GLN A 3 7.36 16.71 0.06
CA GLN A 3 8.21 17.01 1.21
C GLN A 3 7.35 17.27 2.45
N LEU A 4 6.30 18.09 2.30
CA LEU A 4 5.33 18.36 3.36
C LEU A 4 4.65 17.08 3.89
N LEU A 5 4.36 16.10 3.01
CA LEU A 5 3.80 14.81 3.42
C LEU A 5 4.83 13.94 4.16
N ALA A 6 6.07 13.91 3.70
CA ALA A 6 7.16 13.19 4.35
C ALA A 6 7.42 13.74 5.77
N ASP A 7 7.48 15.07 5.91
CA ASP A 7 7.65 15.74 7.20
C ASP A 7 6.49 15.44 8.17
N HIS A 8 5.26 15.45 7.65
CA HIS A 8 4.08 15.08 8.43
C HIS A 8 4.15 13.61 8.92
N LEU A 9 4.58 12.67 8.05
CA LEU A 9 4.76 11.27 8.44
C LEU A 9 5.85 11.12 9.51
N ALA A 10 6.99 11.79 9.35
CA ALA A 10 8.07 11.81 10.34
C ALA A 10 7.61 12.33 11.70
N GLN A 11 6.80 13.40 11.71
CA GLN A 11 6.19 13.92 12.94
C GLN A 11 5.28 12.89 13.63
N LYS A 12 4.50 12.12 12.86
CA LYS A 12 3.67 11.04 13.43
C LYS A 12 4.53 9.91 13.98
N LEU A 13 5.58 9.51 13.27
CA LEU A 13 6.52 8.49 13.74
C LEU A 13 7.13 8.88 15.08
N GLY A 14 7.68 10.09 15.21
CA GLY A 14 8.24 10.56 16.48
C GLY A 14 7.21 10.66 17.63
N ARG A 15 5.96 11.01 17.31
CA ARG A 15 4.89 11.07 18.32
C ARG A 15 4.51 9.69 18.86
N PHE A 16 4.51 8.66 18.01
CA PHE A 16 4.02 7.32 18.37
C PHE A 16 5.12 6.29 18.65
N GLY A 17 6.36 6.56 18.25
CA GLY A 17 7.56 5.77 18.58
C GLY A 17 8.41 6.50 19.62
N SER A 18 7.81 6.86 20.76
CA SER A 18 8.48 7.62 21.83
C SER A 18 9.64 6.87 22.51
N ASP A 19 9.68 5.56 22.32
CA ASP A 19 10.69 4.62 22.80
C ASP A 19 11.82 4.39 21.80
N LEU A 20 11.69 4.88 20.56
CA LEU A 20 12.70 4.73 19.52
C LEU A 20 13.76 5.82 19.64
N SER A 21 15.01 5.44 19.38
CA SER A 21 16.11 6.38 19.25
C SER A 21 15.98 7.25 17.99
N SER A 22 16.74 8.34 17.95
CA SER A 22 16.80 9.20 16.76
C SER A 22 17.25 8.45 15.49
N VAL A 23 18.13 7.46 15.65
CA VAL A 23 18.62 6.64 14.53
C VAL A 23 17.51 5.71 14.02
N GLU A 24 16.80 5.03 14.90
CA GLU A 24 15.68 4.15 14.51
C GLU A 24 14.53 4.93 13.86
N LEU A 25 14.20 6.13 14.38
CA LEU A 25 13.21 7.01 13.76
C LEU A 25 13.64 7.45 12.35
N SER A 26 14.93 7.74 12.16
CA SER A 26 15.48 8.07 10.84
C SER A 26 15.34 6.90 9.87
N ASP A 27 15.62 5.66 10.32
CA ASP A 27 15.50 4.46 9.49
C ASP A 27 14.05 4.16 9.05
N LEU A 28 13.07 4.53 9.87
CA LEU A 28 11.64 4.36 9.56
C LEU A 28 11.05 5.51 8.73
N THR A 29 11.77 6.62 8.58
CA THR A 29 11.24 7.80 7.91
C THR A 29 11.07 7.55 6.41
N VAL A 30 9.89 7.89 5.88
CA VAL A 30 9.59 7.76 4.46
C VAL A 30 10.14 8.96 3.70
N SER A 31 11.03 8.72 2.74
CA SER A 31 11.58 9.77 1.86
C SER A 31 10.48 10.39 0.98
N ALA A 32 10.57 11.70 0.72
CA ALA A 32 9.69 12.39 -0.23
C ALA A 32 9.75 11.78 -1.64
N ASN A 33 10.90 11.20 -2.04
CA ASN A 33 11.08 10.52 -3.33
C ASN A 33 10.34 9.18 -3.40
N SER A 34 9.96 8.61 -2.25
CA SER A 34 9.14 7.40 -2.18
C SER A 34 7.64 7.70 -2.22
N ILE A 35 7.26 8.99 -2.21
CA ILE A 35 5.87 9.43 -2.32
C ILE A 35 5.60 9.80 -3.77
N GLN A 36 4.65 9.11 -4.40
CA GLN A 36 4.20 9.45 -5.74
C GLN A 36 3.20 10.61 -5.68
N ASP A 37 3.41 11.65 -6.50
CA ASP A 37 2.37 12.67 -6.69
C ASP A 37 1.20 12.10 -7.49
N THR A 38 0.02 12.10 -6.88
CA THR A 38 -1.21 11.58 -7.49
C THR A 38 -2.28 12.66 -7.72
N THR A 39 -1.89 13.93 -7.67
CA THR A 39 -2.80 15.08 -7.90
C THR A 39 -3.37 15.13 -9.31
N SER A 40 -2.73 14.47 -10.29
CA SER A 40 -3.27 14.34 -11.64
C SER A 40 -4.51 13.43 -11.74
N TRP A 41 -4.89 12.71 -10.67
CA TRP A 41 -6.15 11.97 -10.61
C TRP A 41 -7.32 12.90 -10.30
N GLN A 42 -8.25 13.03 -11.25
CA GLN A 42 -9.39 13.94 -11.14
C GLN A 42 -10.72 13.24 -10.84
N GLU A 43 -10.76 11.91 -10.91
CA GLU A 43 -11.96 11.15 -10.59
C GLU A 43 -12.11 10.95 -9.08
N ASN A 44 -13.31 10.58 -8.64
CA ASN A 44 -13.57 10.27 -7.24
C ASN A 44 -12.71 9.09 -6.77
N ARG A 45 -12.18 9.19 -5.53
CA ARG A 45 -11.38 8.13 -4.90
C ARG A 45 -12.26 7.08 -4.23
N THR A 46 -13.08 6.41 -5.04
CA THR A 46 -14.01 5.34 -4.62
C THR A 46 -13.46 3.95 -4.97
N LEU A 47 -14.13 2.89 -4.50
CA LEU A 47 -13.76 1.52 -4.82
C LEU A 47 -13.89 1.21 -6.32
N ASP A 48 -14.90 1.77 -6.98
CA ASP A 48 -15.14 1.56 -8.42
C ASP A 48 -13.97 2.10 -9.27
N ASN A 49 -13.39 3.20 -8.82
CA ASN A 49 -12.31 3.90 -9.51
C ASN A 49 -10.90 3.46 -9.06
N LEU A 50 -10.81 2.64 -8.00
CA LEU A 50 -9.54 2.19 -7.44
C LEU A 50 -8.66 1.44 -8.45
N PRO A 51 -9.19 0.54 -9.33
CA PRO A 51 -8.36 -0.12 -10.33
C PRO A 51 -7.73 0.87 -11.32
N GLY A 52 -8.52 1.81 -11.85
CA GLY A 52 -8.02 2.83 -12.78
C GLY A 52 -6.99 3.75 -12.13
N PHE A 53 -7.18 4.08 -10.85
CA PHE A 53 -6.18 4.81 -10.06
C PHE A 53 -4.85 4.06 -9.99
N LEU A 54 -4.88 2.77 -9.66
CA LEU A 54 -3.66 1.96 -9.57
C LEU A 54 -2.97 1.83 -10.93
N GLU A 55 -3.71 1.65 -12.01
CA GLU A 55 -3.16 1.60 -13.37
C GLU A 55 -2.44 2.89 -13.75
N LYS A 56 -3.03 4.05 -13.42
CA LYS A 56 -2.45 5.36 -13.75
C LYS A 56 -1.12 5.62 -13.02
N PHE A 57 -0.98 5.18 -11.78
CA PHE A 57 0.18 5.47 -10.94
C PHE A 57 1.11 4.27 -10.72
N SER A 58 0.95 3.22 -11.54
CA SER A 58 1.90 2.10 -11.66
C SER A 58 2.50 2.08 -13.06
N GLU A 59 3.26 1.03 -13.38
CA GLU A 59 3.77 0.78 -14.74
C GLU A 59 2.68 0.23 -15.69
N GLY A 60 1.40 0.51 -15.41
CA GLY A 60 0.23 0.07 -16.17
C GLY A 60 -0.37 -1.26 -15.71
N GLU A 61 -1.52 -1.61 -16.29
CA GLU A 61 -2.32 -2.80 -15.91
C GLU A 61 -1.51 -4.11 -15.94
N GLU A 62 -0.66 -4.30 -16.95
CA GLU A 62 0.14 -5.52 -17.09
C GLU A 62 1.17 -5.68 -15.97
N SER A 63 1.71 -4.57 -15.45
CA SER A 63 2.61 -4.60 -14.31
C SER A 63 1.90 -5.11 -13.05
N LEU A 64 0.63 -4.74 -12.88
CA LEU A 64 -0.19 -5.14 -11.73
C LEU A 64 -0.63 -6.61 -11.78
N LYS A 65 -0.61 -7.23 -12.97
CA LYS A 65 -0.90 -8.66 -13.17
C LYS A 65 0.34 -9.55 -13.08
N LYS A 66 1.54 -8.97 -13.07
CA LYS A 66 2.80 -9.68 -13.16
C LYS A 66 3.27 -10.18 -11.80
N ALA A 67 3.33 -11.49 -11.66
CA ALA A 67 3.84 -12.13 -10.46
C ALA A 67 5.34 -11.87 -10.26
N PRO A 68 5.79 -11.56 -9.04
CA PRO A 68 7.20 -11.46 -8.69
C PRO A 68 7.87 -12.84 -8.80
N LYS A 69 9.09 -12.91 -9.37
CA LYS A 69 9.85 -14.16 -9.49
C LYS A 69 10.25 -14.75 -8.13
N LYS A 70 10.59 -13.87 -7.18
CA LYS A 70 10.96 -14.26 -5.82
C LYS A 70 9.69 -14.59 -5.04
N LYS A 71 9.65 -15.77 -4.43
CA LYS A 71 8.54 -16.18 -3.57
C LYS A 71 8.50 -15.30 -2.32
N GLY A 72 7.28 -14.97 -1.86
CA GLY A 72 7.07 -14.19 -0.64
C GLY A 72 7.44 -12.71 -0.76
N SER A 73 7.62 -12.17 -1.97
CA SER A 73 7.87 -10.74 -2.20
C SER A 73 6.71 -10.11 -2.97
N PRO A 74 5.61 -9.69 -2.32
CA PRO A 74 4.52 -9.00 -3.01
C PRO A 74 5.04 -7.71 -3.66
N HIS A 75 4.60 -7.40 -4.88
CA HIS A 75 4.99 -6.15 -5.56
C HIS A 75 4.15 -4.95 -5.11
N THR A 76 2.95 -5.19 -4.57
CA THR A 76 2.03 -4.14 -4.14
C THR A 76 1.39 -4.50 -2.80
N LEU A 77 1.38 -3.54 -1.89
CA LEU A 77 0.70 -3.62 -0.60
C LEU A 77 -0.33 -2.49 -0.52
N ILE A 78 -1.60 -2.85 -0.28
CA ILE A 78 -2.68 -1.90 -0.03
C ILE A 78 -2.99 -1.96 1.46
N VAL A 79 -2.69 -0.88 2.18
CA VAL A 79 -2.90 -0.79 3.63
C VAL A 79 -4.24 -0.10 3.91
N ALA A 80 -5.09 -0.73 4.73
CA ALA A 80 -6.37 -0.18 5.13
C ALA A 80 -6.53 -0.23 6.65
N GLY A 81 -7.14 0.80 7.23
CA GLY A 81 -7.31 0.90 8.69
C GLY A 81 -8.33 -0.06 9.31
N ALA A 82 -9.00 -0.92 8.52
CA ALA A 82 -9.95 -1.91 9.02
C ALA A 82 -10.06 -3.11 8.08
N GLY A 83 -10.32 -4.30 8.65
CA GLY A 83 -10.43 -5.55 7.89
C GLY A 83 -11.57 -5.54 6.86
N LEU A 84 -12.71 -4.95 7.17
CA LEU A 84 -13.82 -4.82 6.22
C LEU A 84 -13.40 -4.02 4.97
N ARG A 85 -12.72 -2.88 5.17
CA ARG A 85 -12.19 -2.05 4.08
C ARG A 85 -11.18 -2.80 3.22
N ALA A 86 -10.26 -3.54 3.84
CA ALA A 86 -9.30 -4.36 3.11
C ALA A 86 -10.02 -5.45 2.27
N ALA A 87 -11.09 -6.04 2.79
CA ALA A 87 -11.87 -7.01 2.02
C ALA A 87 -12.56 -6.37 0.81
N ASP A 88 -13.10 -5.16 0.95
CA ASP A 88 -13.74 -4.43 -0.14
C ASP A 88 -12.74 -3.98 -1.21
N MET A 89 -11.57 -3.48 -0.80
CA MET A 89 -10.48 -3.15 -1.73
C MET A 89 -9.99 -4.38 -2.51
N VAL A 90 -9.88 -5.54 -1.85
CA VAL A 90 -9.53 -6.81 -2.53
C VAL A 90 -10.57 -7.23 -3.57
N ARG A 91 -11.87 -6.94 -3.35
CA ARG A 91 -12.89 -7.19 -4.37
C ARG A 91 -12.74 -6.24 -5.55
N ALA A 92 -12.56 -4.94 -5.28
CA ALA A 92 -12.39 -3.92 -6.31
C ALA A 92 -11.19 -4.19 -7.24
N VAL A 93 -10.05 -4.57 -6.66
CA VAL A 93 -8.80 -4.78 -7.42
C VAL A 93 -8.60 -6.21 -7.92
N ARG A 94 -9.62 -7.08 -7.79
CA ARG A 94 -9.54 -8.51 -8.17
C ARG A 94 -9.24 -8.72 -9.65
N LYS A 95 -9.52 -7.74 -10.51
CA LYS A 95 -9.19 -7.78 -11.96
C LYS A 95 -7.69 -7.92 -12.25
N PHE A 96 -6.81 -7.59 -11.30
CA PHE A 96 -5.36 -7.77 -11.44
C PHE A 96 -4.86 -9.17 -11.04
N SER A 97 -5.76 -10.05 -10.58
CA SER A 97 -5.39 -11.44 -10.31
C SER A 97 -5.20 -12.20 -11.62
N SER A 98 -4.15 -13.01 -11.70
CA SER A 98 -3.87 -13.95 -12.77
C SER A 98 -3.57 -15.33 -12.18
N LYS A 99 -3.28 -16.32 -13.03
CA LYS A 99 -2.93 -17.68 -12.57
C LYS A 99 -1.74 -17.69 -11.61
N ASP A 100 -0.77 -16.82 -11.86
CA ASP A 100 0.49 -16.77 -11.11
C ASP A 100 0.56 -15.55 -10.16
N ASN A 101 -0.35 -14.58 -10.29
CA ASN A 101 -0.45 -13.40 -9.43
C ASN A 101 -1.76 -13.40 -8.65
N THR A 102 -1.70 -13.53 -7.32
CA THR A 102 -2.90 -13.57 -6.48
C THR A 102 -3.11 -12.25 -5.75
N VAL A 103 -4.31 -11.67 -5.93
CA VAL A 103 -4.80 -10.58 -5.06
C VAL A 103 -5.41 -11.20 -3.79
N ALA A 104 -4.75 -11.00 -2.65
CA ALA A 104 -5.15 -11.57 -1.37
C ALA A 104 -5.27 -10.51 -0.27
N LYS A 105 -6.01 -10.86 0.79
CA LYS A 105 -6.07 -10.10 2.04
C LYS A 105 -5.17 -10.78 3.06
N LEU A 106 -4.31 -10.00 3.72
CA LEU A 106 -3.43 -10.49 4.77
C LEU A 106 -4.06 -10.15 6.12
N PHE A 107 -5.01 -10.97 6.55
CA PHE A 107 -5.47 -10.94 7.94
C PHE A 107 -4.74 -12.05 8.69
N ALA A 108 -4.40 -11.78 9.96
CA ALA A 108 -4.12 -12.87 10.88
C ALA A 108 -5.35 -13.79 10.88
N LYS A 109 -5.23 -14.98 10.30
CA LYS A 109 -6.10 -16.09 10.71
C LYS A 109 -5.81 -16.20 12.20
N HIS A 110 -6.83 -16.18 13.06
CA HIS A 110 -6.63 -16.58 14.45
C HIS A 110 -6.03 -18.00 14.40
N MET A 111 -4.71 -18.11 14.41
CA MET A 111 -4.02 -19.36 14.60
C MET A 111 -4.31 -19.68 16.06
N LYS A 112 -5.25 -20.60 16.29
CA LYS A 112 -5.12 -21.46 17.44
C LYS A 112 -3.77 -22.16 17.25
N VAL A 113 -2.79 -21.72 18.03
CA VAL A 113 -1.63 -22.56 18.32
C VAL A 113 -2.21 -23.60 19.28
N ASP A 114 -2.44 -24.80 18.75
CA ASP A 114 -2.67 -25.98 19.61
C ASP A 114 -1.35 -26.35 20.30
#